data_AF-A0A969K167-F1
#
_entry.id   AF-A0A969K167-F1
#
_cell.length_a   1.000
_cell.length_b   1.000
_cell.length_c   1.000
_cell.angle_alpha   90.00
_cell.angle_beta   90.00
_cell.angle_gamma   90.00
#
_symmetry.space_group_name_H-M   'P 1'
#
loop_
_entity.id
_entity.type
_entity.pdbx_description
1 polymer ?
#
loop_
_entity_poly.entity_id
_entity_poly.type
_entity_poly.pdbx_seq_one_letter_code
_entity_poly.pdbx_strand_id
1 'polypeptide(L)'
;MNALGGIDLNVPYTINDPQYPDMNYGYDPLYIPAGLHHMDGEMALKYARTRHGDSDIHRAQRQQQVVLGVRSKALSLGVGELIKRAPILYQQLERGIMTDLSLDQLIKLANLLSEVPTENIQNEVLGFDYVSSYRTPRWCLGVGVRQRCGCPPDQPPLFWHGTK
;
A
#
# COMPACT_ATOMS: atom_id res chain seq x y z
N MET A 1 8.62 -10.75 1.08
CA MET A 1 7.69 -11.70 0.41
C MET A 1 8.32 -13.04 0.10
N ASN A 2 9.58 -13.08 -0.38
CA ASN A 2 10.23 -14.35 -0.70
C ASN A 2 10.31 -15.34 0.48
N ALA A 3 10.48 -14.85 1.72
CA ALA A 3 10.44 -15.71 2.92
C ALA A 3 9.04 -16.21 3.34
N LEU A 4 7.96 -15.65 2.78
CA LEU A 4 6.59 -16.09 3.03
C LEU A 4 6.09 -17.10 1.98
N GLY A 5 6.89 -17.37 0.94
CA GLY A 5 6.52 -18.27 -0.15
C GLY A 5 5.40 -17.72 -1.04
N GLY A 6 5.40 -16.40 -1.30
CA GLY A 6 4.40 -15.73 -2.13
C GLY A 6 3.10 -15.40 -1.41
N ILE A 7 2.20 -14.68 -2.09
CA ILE A 7 0.88 -14.28 -1.60
C ILE A 7 -0.18 -14.56 -2.66
N ASP A 8 -1.40 -14.85 -2.21
CA ASP A 8 -2.55 -15.05 -3.10
C ASP A 8 -3.33 -13.72 -3.19
N LEU A 9 -3.51 -13.21 -4.40
CA LEU A 9 -4.19 -11.95 -4.68
C LEU A 9 -5.27 -12.13 -5.74
N ASN A 10 -6.46 -11.58 -5.48
CA ASN A 10 -7.50 -11.48 -6.48
C ASN A 10 -7.38 -10.17 -7.25
N VAL A 11 -7.02 -10.28 -8.53
CA VAL A 11 -6.84 -9.16 -9.45
C VAL A 11 -8.20 -8.79 -10.06
N PRO A 12 -8.74 -7.59 -9.77
CA PRO A 12 -10.12 -7.26 -10.14
C PRO A 12 -10.33 -7.05 -11.64
N TYR A 13 -9.30 -6.64 -12.37
CA TYR A 13 -9.33 -6.41 -13.82
C TYR A 13 -7.96 -6.71 -14.43
N THR A 14 -7.94 -7.05 -15.73
CA THR A 14 -6.71 -7.35 -16.44
C THR A 14 -5.79 -6.11 -16.48
N ILE A 15 -4.57 -6.27 -16.00
CA ILE A 15 -3.49 -5.30 -16.11
C ILE A 15 -2.70 -5.63 -17.36
N ASN A 16 -2.55 -4.64 -18.24
CA ASN A 16 -1.69 -4.70 -19.41
C ASN A 16 -0.87 -3.41 -19.45
N ASP A 17 0.40 -3.50 -19.06
CA ASP A 17 1.36 -2.40 -18.98
C ASP A 17 2.59 -2.75 -19.84
N PRO A 18 2.52 -2.55 -21.17
CA PRO A 18 3.62 -2.83 -22.08
C PRO A 18 4.84 -1.93 -21.85
N GLN A 19 4.65 -0.83 -21.13
CA GLN A 19 5.66 0.20 -20.87
C GLN A 19 6.12 0.19 -19.41
N TYR A 20 5.90 -0.92 -18.70
CA TYR A 20 6.40 -1.07 -17.34
C TYR A 20 7.94 -0.99 -17.38
N PRO A 21 8.57 -0.12 -16.57
CA PRO A 21 10.00 0.14 -16.68
C PRO A 21 10.84 -1.02 -16.12
N ASP A 22 11.86 -1.43 -16.87
CA ASP A 22 12.83 -2.47 -16.45
C ASP A 22 13.93 -1.95 -15.50
N MET A 23 13.86 -0.68 -15.09
CA MET A 23 14.86 0.07 -14.31
C MET A 23 16.20 0.34 -15.01
N ASN A 24 16.34 0.00 -16.29
CA ASN A 24 17.52 0.19 -17.13
C ASN A 24 17.20 0.93 -18.44
N TYR A 25 16.27 1.88 -18.37
CA TYR A 25 15.78 2.67 -19.52
C TYR A 25 15.10 1.85 -20.64
N GLY A 26 14.77 0.59 -20.39
CA GLY A 26 13.98 -0.28 -21.25
C GLY A 26 12.58 -0.55 -20.69
N TYR A 27 11.92 -1.55 -21.27
CA TYR A 27 10.57 -1.96 -20.89
C TYR A 27 10.55 -3.46 -20.55
N ASP A 28 9.85 -3.79 -19.47
CA ASP A 28 9.55 -5.15 -19.02
C ASP A 28 8.02 -5.31 -19.00
N PRO A 29 7.39 -5.61 -20.15
CA PRO A 29 5.94 -5.64 -20.31
C PRO A 29 5.25 -6.49 -19.23
N LEU A 30 4.35 -5.87 -18.47
CA LEU A 30 3.60 -6.53 -17.41
C LEU A 30 2.20 -6.88 -17.89
N TYR A 31 1.86 -8.16 -17.89
CA TYR A 31 0.50 -8.64 -18.18
C TYR A 31 0.00 -9.54 -17.07
N ILE A 32 -1.12 -9.18 -16.45
CA ILE A 32 -1.76 -9.95 -15.38
C ILE A 32 -3.27 -10.00 -15.68
N PRO A 33 -3.85 -11.16 -16.04
CA PRO A 33 -5.29 -11.26 -16.29
C PRO A 33 -6.10 -11.13 -15.00
N ALA A 34 -7.36 -10.73 -15.11
CA ALA A 34 -8.27 -10.70 -13.95
C ALA A 34 -8.44 -12.11 -13.34
N GLY A 35 -8.56 -12.19 -12.01
CA GLY A 35 -8.77 -13.42 -11.26
C GLY A 35 -7.79 -13.64 -10.12
N LEU A 36 -7.86 -14.82 -9.50
CA LEU A 36 -6.99 -15.21 -8.39
C LEU A 36 -5.60 -15.65 -8.92
N HIS A 37 -4.55 -15.04 -8.39
CA HIS A 37 -3.16 -15.33 -8.75
C HIS A 37 -2.32 -15.55 -7.51
N HIS A 38 -1.44 -16.54 -7.57
CA HIS A 38 -0.35 -16.69 -6.62
C HIS A 38 0.85 -15.88 -7.12
N MET A 39 1.22 -14.83 -6.39
CA MET A 39 2.29 -13.91 -6.75
C MET A 39 3.48 -14.05 -5.82
N ASP A 40 4.68 -14.16 -6.40
CA ASP A 40 5.93 -14.04 -5.65
C ASP A 40 6.23 -12.57 -5.28
N GLY A 41 7.36 -12.34 -4.62
CA GLY A 41 7.73 -10.99 -4.18
C GLY A 41 7.98 -10.01 -5.32
N GLU A 42 8.46 -10.47 -6.46
CA GLU A 42 8.72 -9.61 -7.62
C GLU A 42 7.42 -9.23 -8.32
N MET A 43 6.56 -10.22 -8.60
CA MET A 43 5.26 -10.01 -9.23
C MET A 43 4.34 -9.16 -8.37
N ALA A 44 4.29 -9.40 -7.06
CA ALA A 44 3.50 -8.60 -6.14
C ALA A 44 4.01 -7.15 -6.05
N LEU A 45 5.32 -6.92 -6.17
CA LEU A 45 5.89 -5.57 -6.24
C LEU A 45 5.52 -4.88 -7.56
N LYS A 46 5.59 -5.59 -8.69
CA LYS A 46 5.15 -5.09 -10.00
C LYS A 46 3.66 -4.72 -9.97
N TYR A 47 2.82 -5.59 -9.40
CA TYR A 47 1.39 -5.36 -9.21
C TYR A 47 1.09 -4.11 -8.36
N ALA A 48 1.82 -3.91 -7.26
CA ALA A 48 1.64 -2.75 -6.39
C ALA A 48 2.11 -1.42 -7.02
N ARG A 49 3.01 -1.48 -8.02
CA ARG A 49 3.70 -0.32 -8.60
C ARG A 49 3.18 0.13 -9.95
N THR A 50 2.57 -0.75 -10.75
CA THR A 50 2.10 -0.38 -12.09
C THR A 50 1.15 0.82 -12.03
N ARG A 51 1.33 1.73 -12.99
CA ARG A 51 0.58 2.99 -13.11
C ARG A 51 -0.12 3.14 -14.46
N HIS A 52 0.25 2.35 -15.48
CA HIS A 52 -0.38 2.48 -16.78
C HIS A 52 -1.83 2.02 -16.74
N GLY A 53 -2.68 2.85 -17.32
CA GLY A 53 -4.13 2.63 -17.40
C GLY A 53 -4.91 3.07 -16.17
N ASP A 54 -4.30 3.72 -15.16
CA ASP A 54 -5.05 4.00 -13.93
C ASP A 54 -4.67 5.20 -13.05
N SER A 55 -5.58 5.57 -12.15
CA SER A 55 -5.40 6.67 -11.19
C SER A 55 -4.60 6.30 -9.95
N ASP A 56 -4.08 7.32 -9.24
CA ASP A 56 -3.39 7.16 -7.95
C ASP A 56 -4.23 6.42 -6.89
N ILE A 57 -5.56 6.50 -6.99
CA ILE A 57 -6.50 5.81 -6.11
C ILE A 57 -6.47 4.30 -6.34
N HIS A 58 -6.46 3.86 -7.60
CA HIS A 58 -6.40 2.43 -7.91
C HIS A 58 -5.02 1.83 -7.57
N ARG A 59 -3.96 2.64 -7.61
CA ARG A 59 -2.66 2.25 -7.04
C ARG A 59 -2.75 2.03 -5.53
N ALA A 60 -3.38 2.94 -4.79
CA ALA A 60 -3.56 2.78 -3.35
C ALA A 60 -4.41 1.54 -3.00
N GLN A 61 -5.46 1.25 -3.78
CA GLN A 61 -6.27 0.03 -3.62
C GLN A 61 -5.43 -1.24 -3.80
N ARG A 62 -4.59 -1.31 -4.85
CA ARG A 62 -3.70 -2.47 -5.07
C ARG A 62 -2.67 -2.64 -3.96
N GLN A 63 -2.16 -1.54 -3.42
CA GLN A 63 -1.26 -1.57 -2.26
C GLN A 63 -1.97 -2.14 -1.02
N GLN A 64 -3.22 -1.76 -0.77
CA GLN A 64 -4.03 -2.34 0.31
C GLN A 64 -4.28 -3.84 0.09
N GLN A 65 -4.60 -4.26 -1.15
CA GLN A 65 -4.77 -5.67 -1.49
C GLN A 65 -3.50 -6.48 -1.20
N VAL A 66 -2.34 -5.95 -1.55
CA VAL A 66 -1.05 -6.60 -1.26
C VAL A 66 -0.83 -6.77 0.24
N VAL A 67 -1.13 -5.75 1.05
CA VAL A 67 -1.03 -5.85 2.52
C VAL A 67 -1.98 -6.90 3.08
N LEU A 68 -3.23 -6.95 2.59
CA LEU A 68 -4.22 -7.96 3.00
C LEU A 68 -3.81 -9.37 2.56
N GLY A 69 -3.20 -9.53 1.38
CA GLY A 69 -2.66 -10.79 0.90
C GLY A 69 -1.51 -11.28 1.79
N VAL A 70 -0.59 -10.39 2.17
CA VAL A 70 0.48 -10.70 3.13
C VAL A 70 -0.11 -11.14 4.47
N ARG A 71 -1.10 -10.41 5.00
CA ARG A 71 -1.79 -10.79 6.24
C ARG A 71 -2.43 -12.17 6.14
N SER A 72 -3.21 -12.42 5.09
CA SER A 72 -3.92 -13.69 4.90
C SER A 72 -2.93 -14.85 4.80
N LYS A 73 -1.82 -14.66 4.07
CA LYS A 73 -0.73 -15.65 4.01
C LYS A 73 -0.11 -15.87 5.38
N ALA A 74 0.20 -14.80 6.11
CA ALA A 74 0.78 -14.90 7.44
C ALA A 74 -0.12 -15.69 8.39
N LEU A 75 -1.43 -15.40 8.40
CA LEU A 75 -2.41 -16.13 9.20
C LEU A 75 -2.55 -17.60 8.77
N SER A 76 -2.49 -17.90 7.48
CA SER A 76 -2.57 -19.27 6.95
C SER A 76 -1.38 -20.15 7.38
N LEU A 77 -0.20 -19.55 7.58
CA LEU A 77 0.98 -20.25 8.09
C LEU A 77 0.84 -20.56 9.59
N GLY A 78 -0.08 -19.88 10.28
CA GLY A 78 -0.28 -19.96 11.72
C GLY A 78 0.70 -19.07 12.48
N VAL A 79 0.19 -18.41 13.52
CA VAL A 79 0.95 -17.45 14.32
C VAL A 79 2.17 -18.10 14.99
N GLY A 80 2.06 -19.37 15.40
CA GLY A 80 3.17 -20.13 15.97
C GLY A 80 4.34 -20.32 14.98
N GLU A 81 4.06 -20.54 13.70
CA GLU A 81 5.11 -20.68 12.67
C GLU A 81 5.72 -19.31 12.32
N LEU A 82 4.91 -18.25 12.30
CA LEU A 82 5.42 -16.88 12.14
C LEU A 82 6.37 -16.50 13.28
N ILE A 83 6.04 -16.83 14.53
CA ILE A 83 6.90 -16.54 15.69
C ILE A 83 8.23 -17.26 15.56
N LYS A 84 8.24 -18.53 15.14
CA LYS A 84 9.48 -19.28 14.89
C LYS A 84 10.35 -18.64 13.81
N ARG A 85 9.72 -18.10 12.76
CA ARG A 85 10.40 -17.42 11.64
C ARG A 85 10.67 -15.95 11.90
N ALA A 86 10.14 -15.38 12.99
CA ALA A 86 10.19 -13.95 13.26
C ALA A 86 11.61 -13.36 13.25
N PRO A 87 12.65 -14.01 13.81
CA PRO A 87 14.01 -13.48 13.73
C PRO A 87 14.54 -13.36 12.29
N ILE A 88 14.30 -14.37 11.45
CA ILE A 88 14.73 -14.38 10.05
C ILE A 88 13.92 -13.37 9.23
N LEU A 89 12.60 -13.30 9.46
CA LEU A 89 11.74 -12.31 8.82
C LEU A 89 12.17 -10.89 9.21
N TYR A 90 12.44 -10.65 10.49
CA TYR A 90 12.87 -9.35 11.00
C TYR A 90 14.19 -8.90 10.34
N GLN A 91 15.21 -9.76 10.27
CA GLN A 91 16.48 -9.44 9.60
C GLN A 91 16.32 -9.09 8.11
N GLN A 92 15.34 -9.69 7.44
CA GLN A 92 15.05 -9.39 6.04
C GLN A 92 14.22 -8.10 5.88
N LEU A 93 13.30 -7.84 6.81
CA LEU A 93 12.44 -6.65 6.79
C LEU A 93 13.20 -5.41 7.22
N GLU A 94 14.11 -5.50 8.21
CA GLU A 94 14.88 -4.37 8.74
C GLU A 94 15.68 -3.64 7.66
N ARG A 95 16.14 -4.34 6.61
CA ARG A 95 16.86 -3.73 5.48
C ARG A 95 15.96 -2.95 4.53
N GLY A 96 14.65 -3.23 4.52
CA GLY A 96 13.68 -2.66 3.57
C GLY A 96 12.53 -1.88 4.22
N ILE A 97 12.40 -1.93 5.54
CA ILE A 97 11.34 -1.30 6.32
C ILE A 97 12.01 -0.55 7.48
N MET A 98 11.77 0.75 7.54
CA MET A 98 12.05 1.54 8.74
C MET A 98 10.82 1.54 9.63
N THR A 99 10.97 1.00 10.84
CA THR A 99 9.93 0.98 11.87
C THR A 99 10.56 1.16 13.25
N ASP A 100 9.81 1.77 14.16
CA ASP A 100 10.14 1.91 15.58
C ASP A 100 9.63 0.73 16.43
N LEU A 101 8.96 -0.25 15.81
CA LEU A 101 8.45 -1.44 16.48
C LEU A 101 9.58 -2.44 16.81
N SER A 102 9.68 -2.84 18.07
CA SER A 102 10.54 -3.94 18.50
C SER A 102 9.99 -5.30 18.05
N LEU A 103 10.84 -6.33 18.06
CA LEU A 103 10.43 -7.70 17.73
C LEU A 103 9.24 -8.19 18.59
N ASP A 104 9.27 -7.89 19.89
CA ASP A 104 8.18 -8.26 20.81
C ASP A 104 6.88 -7.50 20.48
N GLN A 105 6.96 -6.23 20.06
CA GLN A 105 5.80 -5.47 19.62
C GLN A 105 5.23 -6.02 18.31
N LEU A 106 6.09 -6.44 17.38
CA LEU A 106 5.66 -7.10 16.14
C LEU A 106 4.95 -8.44 16.41
N ILE A 107 5.43 -9.24 17.37
CA ILE A 107 4.77 -10.49 17.76
C ILE A 107 3.41 -10.21 18.41
N LYS A 108 3.33 -9.24 19.32
CA LYS A 108 2.05 -8.82 19.93
C LYS A 108 1.06 -8.32 18.89
N LEU A 109 1.53 -7.51 17.93
CA LEU A 109 0.73 -7.03 16.81
C LEU A 109 0.24 -8.20 15.94
N ALA A 110 1.09 -9.18 15.64
CA ALA A 110 0.70 -10.36 14.88
C ALA A 110 -0.38 -11.20 15.58
N ASN A 111 -0.28 -11.39 16.90
CA ASN A 111 -1.31 -12.06 17.70
C ASN A 111 -2.64 -11.32 17.60
N LEU A 112 -2.65 -10.00 17.83
CA LEU A 112 -3.87 -9.18 17.71
C LEU A 112 -4.48 -9.26 16.31
N LEU A 113 -3.64 -9.17 15.27
CA LEU A 113 -4.09 -9.26 13.88
C LEU A 113 -4.68 -10.63 13.53
N SER A 114 -4.34 -11.69 14.27
CA SER A 114 -4.91 -13.02 14.08
C SER A 114 -6.29 -13.20 14.70
N GLU A 115 -6.61 -12.41 15.72
CA GLU A 115 -7.90 -12.44 16.41
C GLU A 115 -8.96 -11.59 15.69
N VAL A 116 -8.54 -10.62 14.88
CA VAL A 116 -9.44 -9.75 14.11
C VAL A 116 -9.92 -10.48 12.85
N PRO A 117 -11.24 -10.70 12.65
CA PRO A 117 -11.75 -11.22 11.39
C PRO A 117 -11.51 -10.24 10.24
N THR A 118 -11.22 -10.73 9.03
CA THR A 118 -10.98 -9.86 7.87
C THR A 118 -12.19 -9.00 7.52
N GLU A 119 -13.39 -9.49 7.82
CA GLU A 119 -14.67 -8.80 7.63
C GLU A 119 -14.80 -7.53 8.48
N ASN A 120 -14.03 -7.45 9.58
CA ASN A 120 -14.01 -6.30 10.47
C ASN A 120 -12.94 -5.27 10.08
N ILE A 121 -12.16 -5.52 9.03
CA ILE A 121 -11.13 -4.59 8.55
C ILE A 121 -11.75 -3.67 7.50
N GLN A 122 -11.97 -2.41 7.89
CA GLN A 122 -12.36 -1.36 6.96
C GLN A 122 -11.12 -0.80 6.27
N ASN A 123 -11.10 -0.89 4.94
CA ASN A 123 -10.06 -0.29 4.12
C ASN A 123 -10.66 0.90 3.40
N GLU A 124 -10.14 2.09 3.69
CA GLU A 124 -10.57 3.31 3.04
C GLU A 124 -9.43 3.83 2.17
N VAL A 125 -9.75 4.18 0.92
CA VAL A 125 -8.86 4.95 0.05
C VAL A 125 -9.51 6.30 -0.14
N LEU A 126 -8.78 7.39 0.11
CA LEU A 126 -9.28 8.74 -0.15
C LEU A 126 -9.48 8.91 -1.66
N GLY A 127 -10.71 8.68 -2.10
CA GLY A 127 -11.13 8.70 -3.50
C GLY A 127 -11.42 10.10 -4.03
N PHE A 128 -11.81 10.18 -5.31
CA PHE A 128 -12.13 11.44 -5.99
C PHE A 128 -13.26 12.22 -5.30
N ASP A 129 -14.17 11.54 -4.62
CA ASP A 129 -15.28 12.18 -3.89
C ASP A 129 -14.83 13.01 -2.68
N TYR A 130 -13.64 12.70 -2.14
CA TYR A 130 -13.05 13.39 -1.00
C TYR A 130 -12.11 14.53 -1.41
N VAL A 131 -11.86 14.70 -2.70
CA VAL A 131 -10.87 15.64 -3.23
C VAL A 131 -11.56 16.68 -4.10
N SER A 132 -11.40 17.96 -3.77
CA SER A 132 -11.79 19.06 -4.66
C SER A 132 -10.55 19.80 -5.16
N SER A 133 -10.47 20.02 -6.46
CA SER A 133 -9.47 20.93 -7.02
C SER A 133 -9.81 22.36 -6.63
N TYR A 134 -8.91 23.05 -5.94
CA TYR A 134 -9.02 24.49 -5.72
C TYR A 134 -7.78 25.20 -6.28
N ARG A 135 -8.00 26.33 -6.96
CA ARG A 135 -6.93 27.20 -7.44
C ARG A 135 -6.80 28.40 -6.51
N THR A 136 -5.61 28.62 -5.98
CA THR A 136 -5.29 29.91 -5.36
C THR A 136 -5.11 30.99 -6.45
N PRO A 137 -5.36 32.29 -6.14
CA PRO A 137 -5.17 33.39 -7.09
C PRO A 137 -3.73 33.51 -7.65
N ARG A 138 -2.75 32.83 -7.04
CA ARG A 138 -1.33 32.86 -7.43
C ARG A 138 -0.86 31.59 -8.14
N TRP A 139 -1.74 30.92 -8.88
CA TRP A 139 -1.42 29.74 -9.71
C TRP A 139 -0.87 28.51 -8.98
N CYS A 140 -0.96 28.44 -7.65
CA CYS A 140 -0.68 27.20 -6.93
C CYS A 140 -1.92 26.30 -6.99
N LEU A 141 -1.79 25.15 -7.65
CA LEU A 141 -2.79 24.08 -7.66
C LEU A 141 -2.68 23.31 -6.34
N GLY A 142 -3.75 23.32 -5.55
CA GLY A 142 -3.83 22.60 -4.28
C GLY A 142 -4.90 21.51 -4.35
N VAL A 143 -4.59 20.34 -3.77
CA VAL A 143 -5.53 19.23 -3.57
C VAL A 143 -6.09 19.37 -2.16
N GLY A 144 -7.37 19.75 -2.02
CA GLY A 144 -8.03 19.89 -0.72
C GLY A 144 -8.89 18.68 -0.38
N VAL A 145 -8.77 18.16 0.85
CA VAL A 145 -9.69 17.14 1.38
C VAL A 145 -10.98 17.83 1.81
N ARG A 146 -12.13 17.34 1.35
CA ARG A 146 -13.45 17.88 1.67
C ARG A 146 -13.84 17.55 3.13
N GLN A 147 -13.17 18.13 4.12
CA GLN A 147 -13.67 18.18 5.48
C GLN A 147 -14.73 19.28 5.58
N ARG A 148 -15.84 19.03 6.31
CA ARG A 148 -16.87 20.03 6.66
C ARG A 148 -16.33 21.08 7.66
N CYS A 149 -15.13 21.60 7.43
CA CYS A 149 -14.62 22.74 8.15
C CYS A 149 -14.78 23.92 7.20
N GLY A 150 -15.81 24.74 7.46
CA GLY A 150 -15.94 26.02 6.78
C GLY A 150 -14.64 26.80 6.96
N CYS A 151 -13.95 27.10 5.86
CA CYS A 151 -12.79 27.97 5.89
C CYS A 151 -13.32 29.39 6.12
N PRO A 152 -12.96 30.07 7.24
CA PRO A 152 -13.34 31.47 7.42
C PRO A 152 -12.65 32.33 6.34
N PRO A 153 -13.29 33.38 5.80
CA PRO A 153 -12.87 33.99 4.53
C PRO A 153 -11.50 34.67 4.53
N ASP A 154 -10.89 34.96 5.69
CA ASP A 154 -9.84 35.99 5.76
C ASP A 154 -8.62 35.62 6.63
N GLN A 155 -8.14 34.37 6.62
CA GLN A 155 -6.83 34.08 7.22
C GLN A 155 -5.72 33.95 6.17
N PRO A 156 -4.62 34.73 6.30
CA PRO A 156 -3.45 34.55 5.45
C PRO A 156 -2.84 33.14 5.68
N PRO A 157 -2.22 32.55 4.66
CA PRO A 157 -1.68 31.20 4.75
C PRO A 157 -0.65 31.13 5.88
N LEU A 158 -0.87 30.21 6.83
CA LEU A 158 0.15 29.81 7.79
C LEU A 158 1.29 29.15 7.01
N PHE A 159 2.34 29.91 6.77
CA PHE A 159 3.61 29.41 6.27
C PHE A 159 4.22 28.51 7.35
N TRP A 160 4.21 27.20 7.14
CA TRP A 160 5.13 26.31 7.82
C TRP A 160 6.53 26.59 7.27
N HIS A 161 7.30 27.45 7.94
CA HIS A 161 8.73 27.53 7.77
C HIS A 161 9.35 26.34 8.50
N GLY A 162 9.61 25.26 7.77
CA GLY A 162 10.58 24.26 8.21
C GLY A 162 11.97 24.89 8.18
N THR A 163 12.45 25.31 9.35
CA THR A 163 13.86 25.62 9.57
C THR A 163 14.71 24.37 9.29
N LYS A 164 15.86 24.60 8.66
CA LYS A 164 16.88 23.62 8.30
C LYS A 164 17.32 22.72 9.45
#